data_AF-A0A961TTP1-F1
#
_entry.id   AF-A0A961TTP1-F1
#
_cell.length_a   1.000
_cell.length_b   1.000
_cell.length_c   1.000
_cell.angle_alpha   90.00
_cell.angle_beta   90.00
_cell.angle_gamma   90.00
#
_symmetry.space_group_name_H-M   'P 1'
#
loop_
_entity.id
_entity.type
_entity.pdbx_description
1 polymer ?
#
loop_
_entity_poly.entity_id
_entity_poly.type
_entity_poly.pdbx_seq_one_letter_code
_entity_poly.pdbx_strand_id
1 'polypeptide(L)' 'MCLESGSAGDFVRVRNVDSGKILSGVVANDGTVRVGA' A
#
# COMPACT_ATOMS: atom_id res chain seq x y z
N MET A 1 2.01 -2.54 -10.54
CA MET A 1 0.67 -1.93 -10.72
C MET A 1 -0.02 -2.00 -9.36
N CYS A 2 -0.19 -0.87 -8.68
CA CYS A 2 -0.86 -0.81 -7.38
C CYS A 2 -2.35 -1.18 -7.54
N LEU A 3 -2.89 -1.95 -6.58
CA LEU A 3 -4.23 -2.55 -6.67
C LEU A 3 -5.37 -1.55 -6.43
N GLU A 4 -5.10 -0.44 -5.74
CA GLU A 4 -6.06 0.62 -5.45
C GLU A 4 -5.38 1.98 -5.63
N SER A 5 -6.10 2.93 -6.20
CA SER A 5 -5.70 4.34 -6.24
C SER A 5 -5.90 4.93 -4.85
N GLY A 6 -4.88 5.60 -4.30
CA GLY A 6 -4.97 6.27 -3.00
C GLY A 6 -4.07 7.50 -2.96
N SER A 7 -4.53 8.53 -2.26
CA SER A 7 -3.78 9.77 -2.01
C SER A 7 -3.04 9.68 -0.67
N ALA A 8 -2.08 10.58 -0.43
CA ALA A 8 -1.37 10.63 0.84
C ALA A 8 -2.35 10.72 2.03
N GLY A 9 -2.24 9.79 2.97
CA GLY A 9 -3.15 9.64 4.11
C GLY A 9 -4.25 8.58 3.92
N ASP A 10 -4.47 8.09 2.70
CA ASP A 10 -5.46 7.03 2.45
C ASP A 10 -4.95 5.67 2.94
N PHE A 11 -5.89 4.87 3.45
CA PHE A 11 -5.65 3.49 3.80
C PHE A 11 -5.93 2.60 2.59
N VAL A 12 -4.92 1.87 2.13
CA VAL A 12 -4.98 1.06 0.90
C VAL A 12 -4.54 -0.37 1.18
N ARG A 13 -5.01 -1.31 0.34
CA ARG A 13 -4.49 -2.68 0.29
C ARG A 13 -3.59 -2.86 -0.92
N VAL A 14 -2.42 -3.41 -0.69
CA VAL A 14 -1.43 -3.69 -1.72
C VAL A 14 -1.05 -5.16 -1.71
N ARG A 15 -0.79 -5.71 -2.89
CA ARG A 15 -0.24 -7.06 -3.02
C ARG A 15 1.26 -6.95 -3.12
N ASN A 16 1.94 -7.61 -2.19
CA ASN A 16 3.37 -7.84 -2.32
C ASN A 16 3.57 -8.81 -3.49
N VAL A 17 4.28 -8.37 -4.52
CA VAL A 17 4.48 -9.14 -5.75
C VAL A 17 5.44 -10.32 -5.54
N ASP A 18 6.36 -10.19 -4.59
CA ASP A 18 7.37 -11.21 -4.28
C ASP A 18 6.75 -12.41 -3.55
N SER A 19 5.86 -12.15 -2.60
CA SER A 19 5.24 -13.17 -1.73
C SER A 19 3.78 -13.49 -2.06
N GLY A 20 3.14 -12.67 -2.89
CA GLY A 20 1.71 -12.75 -3.21
C GLY A 20 0.77 -12.33 -2.08
N LYS A 21 1.28 -11.97 -0.89
CA LYS A 21 0.47 -11.58 0.27
C LYS A 21 -0.20 -10.22 0.06
N ILE A 22 -1.42 -10.08 0.58
CA ILE A 22 -2.10 -8.79 0.67
C ILE A 22 -1.73 -8.12 2.00
N LEU A 23 -1.25 -6.89 1.91
CA LEU A 23 -0.86 -6.05 3.03
C LEU A 23 -1.74 -4.80 3.02
N SER A 24 -2.06 -4.27 4.20
CA SER A 24 -2.79 -3.00 4.35
C SER A 24 -1.89 -1.95 4.98
N GLY A 25 -1.96 -0.72 4.49
CA GLY A 25 -1.11 0.37 4.96
C GLY A 25 -1.60 1.74 4.54
N VAL A 26 -0.90 2.77 5.01
CA VAL A 26 -1.21 4.17 4.68
C VAL A 26 -0.28 4.66 3.57
N VAL A 27 -0.83 5.36 2.59
CA VAL A 27 -0.04 6.02 1.55
C VAL A 27 0.69 7.23 2.16
N ALA A 28 2.01 7.23 2.11
CA ALA A 28 2.84 8.35 2.49
C ALA A 28 2.87 9.43 1.40
N ASN A 29 3.35 10.62 1.74
CA ASN A 29 3.37 11.78 0.84
C ASN A 29 4.27 11.60 -0.40
N ASP A 30 5.18 10.63 -0.37
CA ASP A 30 6.07 10.26 -1.48
C ASP A 30 5.48 9.12 -2.36
N GLY A 31 4.25 8.70 -2.09
CA GLY A 31 3.58 7.61 -2.81
C GLY A 31 3.99 6.20 -2.34
N THR A 32 4.86 6.08 -1.34
CA THR A 32 5.16 4.78 -0.72
C THR A 32 4.02 4.37 0.20
N VAL A 33 3.78 3.06 0.34
CA VAL A 33 2.79 2.54 1.30
C VAL A 33 3.52 2.08 2.55
N ARG A 34 3.24 2.72 3.68
CA ARG A 34 3.74 2.29 4.98
C ARG A 34 2.81 1.22 5.53
N VAL A 35 3.30 -0.01 5.51
CA VAL A 35 2.65 -1.20 6.08
C VAL A 35 3.25 -1.48 7.46
N GLY A 36 2.40 -1.66 8.46
CA GLY A 36 2.81 -2.10 9.81
C GLY A 36 3.03 -3.61 9.85
N ALA A 37 3.89 -4.05 10.77
CA ALA A 37 4.12 -5.48 11.06
C ALA A 37 2.97 -6.09 11.88
#